data_AF-A0A965HM49-F1
#
_entry.id   AF-A0A965HM49-F1
#
_cell.length_a   1.000
_cell.length_b   1.000
_cell.length_c   1.000
_cell.angle_alpha   90.00
_cell.angle_beta   90.00
_cell.angle_gamma   90.00
#
_symmetry.space_group_name_H-M   'P 1'
#
loop_
_entity.id
_entity.type
_entity.pdbx_description
1 polymer ?
#
loop_
_entity_poly.entity_id
_entity_poly.type
_entity_poly.pdbx_seq_one_letter_code
_entity_poly.pdbx_strand_id
1 'polypeptide(L)'
;MEKIRLPQIRSNVILFIFYLTYSFCPYSPMPHTHHAHPKKNTHSCHSAPSKPTPYGLLALISLSLALPLHFISSDHLSLPYKPYIEALISGIAVFIVGFPILKAFILSVQTINPNMFTLLGTGTLTAYLYSLFGLFFLPTSQNTPFFDAAAAITTLILAGQWIEQRSENKLAHSLKNLLSLTPPTARLLQGSVEKIIPWSEIQPGQHLLVLPGETIPTDGKILEGHSSVEESILTGEPLPIEKFPGDSVLGGTLVSGGRLLILAEKAGNDSLIARLARLVDEAKENPPPFQRIADKIASIFTPLVLLLALATAVGWILAGESIANAISRAVSVLIAACPCALGLAAPVATACGLSRAARLGVLIRNPSSLEKLSKVKLLVVDKTGTLTEGNPALTHVTTAEGISEALALTLGASLASSSLHPLSKAIVKAALSKNLTLEKISDIHDTPGQGITGKTKGTELLLGQLSFLEQKNIHISPNLRTSALTKVQTTAAPGVWLAQGNQCLARFDMADPIRSTTPAAIRSLKNLGIDI
;
A
#
# COMPACT_ATOMS: atom_id res chain seq x y z
N MET A 1 52.73 0.95 -45.97
CA MET A 1 52.60 0.85 -44.50
C MET A 1 51.63 1.96 -44.12
N GLU A 2 50.43 1.77 -43.60
CA GLU A 2 49.90 0.73 -42.72
C GLU A 2 48.34 0.80 -42.79
N LYS A 3 47.68 -0.33 -43.05
CA LYS A 3 46.21 -0.44 -43.00
C LYS A 3 45.78 -0.56 -41.54
N ILE A 4 45.21 0.49 -40.96
CA ILE A 4 44.55 0.40 -39.65
C ILE A 4 43.14 -0.17 -39.85
N ARG A 5 42.96 -1.40 -39.35
CA ARG A 5 41.68 -2.13 -39.29
C ARG A 5 40.71 -1.43 -38.34
N LEU A 6 39.55 -1.03 -38.87
CA LEU A 6 38.34 -0.73 -38.08
C LEU A 6 37.20 -1.67 -38.48
N PRO A 7 37.08 -2.87 -37.87
CA PRO A 7 35.80 -3.54 -37.81
C PRO A 7 35.59 -4.18 -36.43
N GLN A 8 35.20 -3.38 -35.42
CA GLN A 8 34.70 -3.95 -34.15
C GLN A 8 33.69 -3.05 -33.42
N ILE A 9 33.65 -1.75 -33.71
CA ILE A 9 32.71 -0.82 -33.05
C ILE A 9 31.32 -0.80 -33.73
N ARG A 10 31.24 -1.05 -35.05
CA ARG A 10 29.95 -1.08 -35.78
C ARG A 10 29.07 -2.29 -35.42
N SER A 11 29.66 -3.46 -35.15
CA SER A 11 28.88 -4.65 -34.76
C SER A 11 28.30 -4.53 -33.35
N ASN A 12 29.02 -3.94 -32.40
CA ASN A 12 28.51 -3.83 -31.03
C ASN A 12 27.41 -2.79 -30.88
N VAL A 13 27.43 -1.67 -31.62
CA VAL A 13 26.34 -0.67 -31.55
C VAL A 13 25.09 -1.17 -32.28
N ILE A 14 25.24 -1.85 -33.42
CA ILE A 14 24.11 -2.44 -34.16
C ILE A 14 23.55 -3.66 -33.41
N LEU A 15 24.38 -4.52 -32.81
CA LEU A 15 23.91 -5.57 -31.91
C LEU A 15 23.25 -4.98 -30.67
N PHE A 16 23.74 -3.89 -30.09
CA PHE A 16 23.12 -3.27 -28.92
C PHE A 16 21.74 -2.67 -29.26
N ILE A 17 21.58 -2.08 -30.45
CA ILE A 17 20.30 -1.59 -30.99
C ILE A 17 19.35 -2.76 -31.32
N PHE A 18 19.86 -3.87 -31.87
CA PHE A 18 19.07 -5.09 -32.13
C PHE A 18 18.68 -5.83 -30.84
N TYR A 19 19.55 -5.85 -29.84
CA TYR A 19 19.30 -6.48 -28.54
C TYR A 19 18.26 -5.69 -27.72
N LEU A 20 18.23 -4.36 -27.88
CA LEU A 20 17.20 -3.46 -27.35
C LEU A 20 15.85 -3.57 -28.08
N THR A 21 15.82 -3.96 -29.36
CA THR A 21 14.55 -4.17 -30.10
C THR A 21 13.95 -5.54 -29.86
N TYR A 22 14.76 -6.59 -29.66
CA TYR A 22 14.27 -7.96 -29.43
C TYR A 22 13.87 -8.26 -27.96
N SER A 23 14.35 -7.50 -26.98
CA SER A 23 14.07 -7.79 -25.55
C SER A 23 12.77 -7.18 -25.00
N PHE A 24 11.94 -6.53 -25.83
CA PHE A 24 10.77 -5.77 -25.36
C PHE A 24 9.45 -6.14 -26.05
N CYS A 25 8.82 -7.23 -25.61
CA CYS A 25 7.42 -7.57 -25.90
C CYS A 25 6.83 -8.50 -24.80
N PRO A 26 5.52 -8.48 -24.47
CA PRO A 26 4.53 -7.40 -24.52
C PRO A 26 4.18 -6.84 -23.12
N TYR A 27 3.68 -5.61 -23.09
CA TYR A 27 2.82 -5.13 -22.00
C TYR A 27 1.42 -5.67 -22.28
N SER A 28 0.83 -6.40 -21.34
CA SER A 28 -0.57 -6.82 -21.44
C SER A 28 -1.45 -5.59 -21.25
N PRO A 29 -2.37 -5.26 -22.19
CA PRO A 29 -3.38 -4.25 -21.92
C PRO A 29 -4.25 -4.74 -20.75
N MET A 30 -4.57 -3.85 -19.81
CA MET A 30 -5.65 -4.11 -18.87
C MET A 30 -6.95 -4.30 -19.66
N PRO A 31 -7.70 -5.41 -19.48
CA PRO A 31 -9.01 -5.54 -20.08
C PRO A 31 -9.99 -4.63 -19.34
N HIS A 32 -10.52 -3.63 -20.03
CA HIS A 32 -11.76 -2.98 -19.60
C HIS A 32 -12.90 -3.99 -19.78
N THR A 33 -13.50 -4.39 -18.66
CA THR A 33 -14.59 -5.35 -18.59
C THR A 33 -15.88 -4.77 -19.16
N HIS A 34 -16.34 -5.34 -20.27
CA HIS A 34 -17.77 -5.53 -20.53
C HIS A 34 -18.09 -7.02 -20.35
N HIS A 35 -19.18 -7.29 -19.65
CA HIS A 35 -19.66 -8.61 -19.22
C HIS A 35 -19.58 -9.72 -20.29
N ALA A 36 -18.86 -10.80 -20.01
CA ALA A 36 -19.13 -12.14 -20.55
C ALA A 36 -18.58 -13.23 -19.61
N HIS A 37 -19.38 -14.27 -19.38
CA HIS A 37 -19.16 -15.41 -18.47
C HIS A 37 -17.82 -16.16 -18.66
N PRO A 38 -17.27 -16.82 -17.61
CA PRO A 38 -15.99 -17.51 -17.72
C PRO A 38 -16.17 -18.94 -18.27
N LYS A 39 -15.48 -19.25 -19.37
CA LYS A 39 -15.12 -20.63 -19.72
C LYS A 39 -13.75 -20.96 -19.12
N LYS A 40 -13.72 -22.03 -18.33
CA LYS A 40 -12.51 -22.67 -17.79
C LYS A 40 -11.54 -23.03 -18.93
N ASN A 41 -10.30 -22.56 -18.85
CA ASN A 41 -9.13 -23.26 -19.38
C ASN A 41 -7.91 -22.86 -18.56
N THR A 42 -7.38 -23.84 -17.83
CA THR A 42 -6.22 -23.78 -16.96
C THR A 42 -4.95 -24.05 -17.76
N HIS A 43 -4.19 -23.00 -18.08
CA HIS A 43 -2.76 -23.10 -18.34
C HIS A 43 -2.08 -21.82 -17.86
N SER A 44 -1.53 -21.86 -16.63
CA SER A 44 -0.75 -20.79 -16.03
C SER A 44 0.67 -20.79 -16.62
N CYS A 45 0.91 -19.93 -17.61
CA CYS A 45 2.25 -19.65 -18.09
C CYS A 45 2.88 -18.60 -17.15
N HIS A 46 3.87 -19.01 -16.35
CA HIS A 46 4.70 -18.08 -15.58
C HIS A 46 5.56 -17.23 -16.52
N SER A 47 5.04 -16.07 -16.94
CA SER A 47 5.87 -15.04 -17.58
C SER A 47 6.68 -14.30 -16.52
N ALA A 48 8.00 -14.31 -16.65
CA ALA A 48 8.91 -13.53 -15.82
C ALA A 48 8.51 -12.03 -15.85
N PRO A 49 8.62 -11.29 -14.74
CA PRO A 49 8.25 -9.88 -14.70
C PRO A 49 9.15 -9.08 -15.64
N SER A 50 8.56 -8.47 -16.67
CA SER A 50 9.23 -7.56 -17.59
C SER A 50 9.84 -6.40 -16.81
N LYS A 51 11.12 -6.11 -17.00
CA LYS A 51 11.79 -4.96 -16.35
C LYS A 51 11.05 -3.65 -16.71
N PRO A 52 10.74 -2.78 -15.75
CA PRO A 52 10.09 -1.50 -16.03
C PRO A 52 10.97 -0.63 -16.93
N THR A 53 10.34 0.13 -17.83
CA THR A 53 11.04 1.06 -18.73
C THR A 53 11.77 2.14 -17.93
N PRO A 54 13.07 2.40 -18.16
CA PRO A 54 13.84 3.34 -17.36
C PRO A 54 13.63 4.79 -17.81
N TYR A 55 12.44 5.35 -17.62
CA TYR A 55 12.10 6.70 -18.11
C TYR A 55 13.04 7.79 -17.60
N GLY A 56 13.64 7.64 -16.41
CA GLY A 56 14.61 8.61 -15.88
C GLY A 56 15.89 8.71 -16.68
N LEU A 57 16.44 7.57 -17.11
CA LEU A 57 17.62 7.56 -17.96
C LEU A 57 17.29 8.13 -19.35
N LEU A 58 16.13 7.75 -19.91
CA LEU A 58 15.68 8.24 -21.20
C LEU A 58 15.43 9.75 -21.19
N ALA A 59 14.85 10.30 -20.12
CA ALA A 59 14.62 11.73 -19.96
C ALA A 59 15.94 12.52 -19.94
N LEU A 60 16.95 12.03 -19.21
CA LEU A 60 18.27 12.66 -19.16
C LEU A 60 18.99 12.60 -20.51
N ILE A 61 18.94 11.46 -21.20
CA ILE A 61 19.51 11.32 -22.55
C ILE A 61 18.79 12.27 -23.52
N SER A 62 17.45 12.30 -23.51
CA SER A 62 16.66 13.18 -24.36
C SER A 62 16.99 14.66 -24.08
N LEU A 63 17.12 15.04 -22.81
CA LEU A 63 17.49 16.40 -22.42
C LEU A 63 18.90 16.78 -22.91
N SER A 64 19.85 15.85 -22.82
CA SER A 64 21.22 16.05 -23.33
C SER A 64 21.28 16.21 -24.85
N LEU A 65 20.29 15.71 -25.58
CA LEU A 65 20.16 15.89 -27.04
C LEU A 65 19.38 17.17 -27.38
N ALA A 66 18.29 17.46 -26.65
CA ALA A 66 17.41 18.59 -26.92
C ALA A 66 18.04 19.95 -26.58
N LEU A 67 18.84 20.04 -25.52
CA LEU A 67 19.50 21.29 -25.13
C LEU A 67 20.47 21.80 -26.22
N PRO A 68 21.48 21.02 -26.67
CA PRO A 68 22.35 21.43 -27.76
C PRO A 68 21.58 21.73 -29.05
N LEU A 69 20.55 20.93 -29.35
CA LEU A 69 19.71 21.14 -30.53
C LEU A 69 19.01 22.51 -30.51
N HIS A 70 18.52 22.95 -29.36
CA HIS A 70 17.91 24.27 -29.20
C HIS A 70 18.90 25.40 -29.46
N PHE A 71 20.13 25.31 -28.92
CA PHE A 71 21.18 26.30 -29.17
C PHE A 71 21.65 26.36 -30.64
N ILE A 72 21.61 25.21 -31.34
CA ILE A 72 21.88 25.14 -32.79
C ILE A 72 20.73 25.81 -33.54
N SER A 73 19.48 25.47 -33.21
CA SER A 73 18.26 26.02 -33.83
C SER A 73 18.20 27.55 -33.70
N SER A 74 18.51 28.09 -32.52
CA SER A 74 18.44 29.53 -32.20
C SER A 74 19.61 30.36 -32.71
N ASP A 75 20.48 29.80 -33.57
CA ASP A 75 21.68 30.45 -34.13
C ASP A 75 22.71 30.96 -33.11
N HIS A 76 22.64 30.49 -31.86
CA HIS A 76 23.69 30.73 -30.87
C HIS A 76 24.98 29.96 -31.19
N LEU A 77 24.86 28.85 -31.94
CA LEU A 77 25.99 28.04 -32.41
C LEU A 77 25.89 27.84 -33.93
N SER A 78 26.64 28.64 -34.68
CA SER A 78 26.69 28.54 -36.15
C SER A 78 27.51 27.33 -36.58
N LEU A 79 26.82 26.26 -37.00
CA LEU A 79 27.45 25.04 -37.51
C LEU A 79 27.27 24.88 -39.03
N PRO A 80 28.28 24.38 -39.75
CA PRO A 80 28.09 23.94 -41.13
C PRO A 80 27.10 22.76 -41.17
N TYR A 81 26.27 22.69 -42.21
CA TYR A 81 25.25 21.64 -42.38
C TYR A 81 24.20 21.58 -41.25
N LYS A 82 23.94 22.72 -40.58
CA LYS A 82 22.94 22.91 -39.52
C LYS A 82 21.68 22.04 -39.66
N PRO A 83 20.91 22.09 -40.77
CA PRO A 83 19.63 21.38 -40.83
C PRO A 83 19.76 19.83 -40.87
N TYR A 84 20.89 19.30 -41.36
CA TYR A 84 21.16 17.85 -41.33
C TYR A 84 21.54 17.38 -39.93
N ILE A 85 22.29 18.20 -39.19
CA ILE A 85 22.65 17.93 -37.80
C ILE A 85 21.39 17.96 -36.93
N GLU A 86 20.50 18.94 -37.16
CA GLU A 86 19.22 19.03 -36.47
C GLU A 86 18.33 17.81 -36.72
N ALA A 87 18.21 17.37 -37.98
CA ALA A 87 17.45 16.20 -38.36
C ALA A 87 17.98 14.91 -37.70
N LEU A 88 19.30 14.75 -37.59
CA LEU A 88 19.94 13.60 -36.98
C LEU A 88 19.70 13.57 -35.46
N ILE A 89 19.98 14.67 -34.76
CA ILE A 89 19.84 14.75 -33.30
C ILE A 89 18.37 14.60 -32.90
N SER A 90 17.46 15.30 -33.59
CA SER A 90 16.02 15.18 -33.38
C SER A 90 15.52 13.77 -33.68
N GLY A 91 16.03 13.13 -34.74
CA GLY A 91 15.67 11.76 -35.09
C GLY A 91 16.06 10.75 -34.00
N ILE A 92 17.27 10.90 -33.42
CA ILE A 92 17.71 10.07 -32.29
C ILE A 92 16.78 10.31 -31.08
N ALA A 93 16.46 11.56 -30.76
CA ALA A 93 15.59 11.88 -29.64
C ALA A 93 14.19 11.27 -29.83
N VAL A 94 13.55 11.45 -30.99
CA VAL A 94 12.17 11.02 -31.26
C VAL A 94 12.06 9.50 -31.43
N PHE A 95 12.88 8.88 -32.29
CA PHE A 95 12.68 7.48 -32.68
C PHE A 95 13.40 6.48 -31.78
N ILE A 96 14.56 6.83 -31.23
CA ILE A 96 15.35 5.92 -30.39
C ILE A 96 14.98 6.14 -28.92
N VAL A 97 15.15 7.36 -28.41
CA VAL A 97 14.92 7.66 -27.00
C VAL A 97 13.42 7.73 -26.69
N GLY A 98 12.64 8.34 -27.60
CA GLY A 98 11.18 8.46 -27.54
C GLY A 98 10.40 7.22 -27.98
N PHE A 99 11.06 6.10 -28.31
CA PHE A 99 10.39 4.88 -28.77
C PHE A 99 9.22 4.41 -27.88
N PRO A 100 9.30 4.45 -26.53
CA PRO A 100 8.17 4.06 -25.69
C PRO A 100 6.92 4.92 -25.93
N ILE A 101 7.10 6.21 -26.21
CA ILE A 101 6.01 7.15 -26.49
C ILE A 101 5.40 6.83 -27.87
N LEU A 102 6.23 6.57 -28.87
CA LEU A 102 5.76 6.16 -30.21
C LEU A 102 4.98 4.84 -30.15
N LYS A 103 5.43 3.88 -29.33
CA LYS A 103 4.70 2.63 -29.11
C LYS A 103 3.32 2.89 -28.49
N ALA A 104 3.24 3.74 -27.46
CA ALA A 104 1.96 4.14 -26.84
C ALA A 104 1.03 4.87 -27.82
N PHE A 105 1.60 5.73 -28.67
CA PHE A 105 0.88 6.40 -29.77
C PHE A 105 0.29 5.38 -30.76
N ILE A 106 1.11 4.45 -31.27
CA ILE A 106 0.66 3.43 -32.23
C ILE A 106 -0.47 2.59 -31.64
N LEU A 107 -0.34 2.17 -30.38
CA LEU A 107 -1.38 1.42 -29.67
C LEU A 107 -2.68 2.22 -29.53
N SER A 108 -2.59 3.51 -29.19
CA SER A 108 -3.76 4.38 -29.08
C SER A 108 -4.50 4.55 -30.41
N VAL A 109 -3.76 4.69 -31.52
CA VAL A 109 -4.34 4.77 -32.87
C VAL A 109 -4.98 3.44 -33.28
N GLN A 110 -4.29 2.32 -33.04
CA GLN A 110 -4.80 0.97 -33.35
C GLN A 110 -6.07 0.61 -32.57
N THR A 111 -6.16 1.07 -31.32
CA THR A 111 -7.32 0.83 -30.45
C THR A 111 -8.45 1.82 -30.65
N ILE A 112 -8.27 2.83 -31.52
CA ILE A 112 -9.26 3.90 -31.78
C ILE A 112 -9.73 4.53 -30.46
N ASN A 113 -8.80 4.71 -29.53
CA ASN A 113 -9.06 5.32 -28.23
C ASN A 113 -8.13 6.52 -28.05
N PRO A 114 -8.54 7.73 -28.53
CA PRO A 114 -7.75 8.92 -28.46
C PRO A 114 -7.44 9.28 -27.00
N ASN A 115 -6.17 9.39 -26.68
CA ASN A 115 -5.67 9.72 -25.36
C ASN A 115 -4.52 10.74 -25.46
N MET A 116 -3.91 11.07 -24.32
CA MET A 116 -2.79 12.01 -24.27
C MET A 116 -1.65 11.63 -25.24
N PHE A 117 -1.35 10.33 -25.40
CA PHE A 117 -0.31 9.86 -26.31
C PHE A 117 -0.67 10.01 -27.78
N THR A 118 -1.96 10.03 -28.15
CA THR A 118 -2.38 10.33 -29.53
C THR A 118 -1.92 11.72 -29.94
N LEU A 119 -2.25 12.72 -29.13
CA LEU A 119 -1.93 14.11 -29.45
C LEU A 119 -0.42 14.36 -29.43
N LEU A 120 0.26 13.88 -28.39
CA LEU A 120 1.73 13.97 -28.28
C LEU A 120 2.42 13.27 -29.46
N GLY A 121 2.00 12.05 -29.80
CA GLY A 121 2.56 11.29 -30.92
C GLY A 121 2.31 11.98 -32.26
N THR A 122 1.09 12.45 -32.52
CA THR A 122 0.79 13.22 -33.74
C THR A 122 1.62 14.51 -33.83
N GLY A 123 1.72 15.29 -32.76
CA GLY A 123 2.48 16.54 -32.75
C GLY A 123 3.97 16.32 -33.01
N THR A 124 4.60 15.41 -32.27
CA THR A 124 6.03 15.08 -32.41
C THR A 124 6.35 14.52 -33.79
N LEU A 125 5.54 13.56 -34.27
CA LEU A 125 5.78 12.92 -35.56
C LEU A 125 5.53 13.89 -36.72
N THR A 126 4.48 14.72 -36.64
CA THR A 126 4.18 15.73 -37.65
C THR A 126 5.27 16.78 -37.71
N ALA A 127 5.75 17.29 -36.57
CA ALA A 127 6.86 18.23 -36.50
C ALA A 127 8.13 17.67 -37.14
N TYR A 128 8.49 16.41 -36.82
CA TYR A 128 9.66 15.77 -37.38
C TYR A 128 9.53 15.52 -38.90
N LEU A 129 8.43 14.90 -39.35
CA LEU A 129 8.22 14.55 -40.74
C LEU A 129 8.09 15.78 -41.64
N TYR A 130 7.42 16.83 -41.19
CA TYR A 130 7.35 18.10 -41.92
C TYR A 130 8.74 18.71 -42.09
N SER A 131 9.54 18.75 -41.02
CA SER A 131 10.90 19.31 -41.05
C SER A 131 11.83 18.50 -41.96
N LEU A 132 11.68 17.17 -41.94
CA LEU A 132 12.42 16.27 -42.81
C LEU A 132 12.03 16.45 -44.28
N PHE A 133 10.73 16.59 -44.57
CA PHE A 133 10.25 16.88 -45.92
C PHE A 133 10.76 18.24 -46.41
N GLY A 134 10.68 19.27 -45.57
CA GLY A 134 11.19 20.60 -45.90
C GLY A 134 12.68 20.62 -46.21
N LEU A 135 13.48 19.78 -45.52
CA LEU A 135 14.93 19.67 -45.75
C LEU A 135 15.28 19.20 -47.17
N PHE A 136 14.51 18.28 -47.74
CA PHE A 136 14.83 17.68 -49.04
C PHE A 136 14.05 18.30 -50.21
N PHE A 137 12.85 18.84 -49.96
CA PHE A 137 11.91 19.18 -51.02
C PHE A 137 11.47 20.65 -51.06
N LEU A 138 11.74 21.46 -50.02
CA LEU A 138 11.33 22.86 -49.98
C LEU A 138 12.53 23.82 -50.13
N PRO A 139 12.37 24.97 -50.79
CA PRO A 139 13.38 26.02 -50.78
C PRO A 139 13.60 26.54 -49.36
N THR A 140 14.85 26.91 -49.04
CA THR A 140 15.23 27.41 -47.70
C THR A 140 14.42 28.63 -47.26
N SER A 141 13.88 29.42 -48.21
CA SER A 141 13.03 30.58 -47.93
C SER A 141 11.60 30.25 -47.46
N GLN A 142 11.15 29.01 -47.65
CA GLN A 142 9.80 28.55 -47.28
C GLN A 142 9.82 27.46 -46.19
N ASN A 143 11.00 27.05 -45.75
CA ASN A 143 11.16 25.98 -44.77
C ASN A 143 11.44 26.54 -43.38
N THR A 144 10.47 26.42 -42.47
CA THR A 144 10.65 26.62 -41.03
C THR A 144 10.76 25.26 -40.34
N PRO A 145 11.97 24.76 -40.05
CA PRO A 145 12.13 23.46 -39.39
C PRO A 145 11.66 23.51 -37.93
N PHE A 146 11.07 22.42 -37.47
CA PHE A 146 10.57 22.18 -36.11
C PHE A 146 11.28 20.98 -35.44
N PHE A 147 12.54 20.72 -35.82
CA PHE A 147 13.32 19.62 -35.26
C PHE A 147 13.57 19.78 -33.76
N ASP A 148 13.79 21.01 -33.30
CA ASP A 148 13.97 21.35 -31.88
C ASP A 148 12.69 21.12 -31.07
N ALA A 149 11.53 21.53 -31.61
CA ALA A 149 10.23 21.35 -30.99
C ALA A 149 9.92 19.85 -30.80
N ALA A 150 10.17 19.02 -31.82
CA ALA A 150 9.95 17.57 -31.72
C ALA A 150 10.79 16.92 -30.60
N ALA A 151 12.06 17.32 -30.47
CA ALA A 151 12.95 16.82 -29.42
C ALA A 151 12.59 17.37 -28.02
N ALA A 152 12.20 18.64 -27.93
CA ALA A 152 11.77 19.27 -26.69
C ALA A 152 10.50 18.63 -26.13
N ILE A 153 9.50 18.41 -27.00
CA ILE A 153 8.26 17.70 -26.64
C ILE A 153 8.60 16.30 -26.12
N THR A 154 9.40 15.52 -26.85
CA THR A 154 9.82 14.18 -26.43
C THR A 154 10.49 14.18 -25.05
N THR A 155 11.37 15.14 -24.80
CA THR A 155 12.09 15.30 -23.52
C THR A 155 11.13 15.56 -22.36
N LEU A 156 10.20 16.49 -22.52
CA LEU A 156 9.24 16.85 -21.47
C LEU A 156 8.33 15.67 -21.10
N ILE A 157 7.91 14.88 -22.10
CA ILE A 157 7.07 13.70 -21.88
C ILE A 157 7.83 12.64 -21.08
N LEU A 158 9.07 12.34 -21.48
CA LEU A 158 9.91 11.37 -20.77
C LEU A 158 10.19 11.82 -19.33
N ALA A 159 10.42 13.12 -19.12
CA ALA A 159 10.59 13.67 -17.78
C ALA A 159 9.33 13.51 -16.91
N GLY A 160 8.13 13.71 -17.48
CA GLY A 160 6.88 13.47 -16.77
C GLY A 160 6.67 12.02 -16.38
N GLN A 161 6.90 11.10 -17.32
CA GLN A 161 6.85 9.66 -17.07
C GLN A 161 7.87 9.20 -16.02
N TRP A 162 9.03 9.84 -15.95
CA TRP A 162 10.01 9.58 -14.89
C TRP A 162 9.53 10.01 -13.50
N ILE A 163 8.94 11.21 -13.39
CA ILE A 163 8.38 11.72 -12.12
C ILE A 163 7.24 10.82 -11.63
N GLU A 164 6.40 10.36 -12.54
CA GLU A 164 5.32 9.42 -12.28
C GLU A 164 5.84 8.08 -11.73
N GLN A 165 6.73 7.40 -12.48
CA GLN A 165 7.34 6.14 -12.03
C GLN A 165 8.09 6.26 -10.70
N ARG A 166 8.80 7.37 -10.46
CA ARG A 166 9.51 7.61 -9.20
C ARG A 166 8.55 7.69 -8.01
N SER A 167 7.35 8.24 -8.23
CA SER A 167 6.30 8.33 -7.23
C SER A 167 5.67 6.97 -6.95
N GLU A 168 5.55 6.11 -7.97
CA GLU A 168 5.00 4.76 -7.85
C GLU A 168 5.95 3.75 -7.20
N ASN A 169 7.23 3.75 -7.60
CA ASN A 169 8.22 2.75 -7.18
C ASN A 169 8.54 2.79 -5.67
N LYS A 170 8.36 3.94 -5.01
CA LYS A 170 8.51 4.05 -3.55
C LYS A 170 7.41 3.30 -2.78
N LEU A 171 6.29 2.99 -3.42
CA LEU A 171 5.09 2.43 -2.79
C LEU A 171 5.10 0.90 -2.80
N ALA A 172 5.60 0.29 -3.88
CA ALA A 172 5.67 -1.17 -4.03
C ALA A 172 6.57 -1.81 -2.95
N HIS A 173 7.62 -1.12 -2.52
CA HIS A 173 8.53 -1.59 -1.47
C HIS A 173 7.88 -1.67 -0.09
N SER A 174 6.93 -0.80 0.24
CA SER A 174 6.27 -0.79 1.56
C SER A 174 5.17 -1.87 1.70
N LEU A 175 4.60 -2.33 0.60
CA LEU A 175 3.59 -3.40 0.59
C LEU A 175 4.19 -4.79 0.78
N LYS A 176 5.43 -5.00 0.31
CA LYS A 176 6.16 -6.26 0.52
C LYS A 176 6.39 -6.57 2.01
N ASN A 177 6.42 -5.54 2.85
CA ASN A 177 6.59 -5.65 4.30
C ASN A 177 5.28 -5.92 5.06
N LEU A 178 4.11 -5.84 4.41
CA LEU A 178 2.83 -6.23 5.03
C LEU A 178 2.51 -7.71 4.78
N LEU A 179 3.03 -8.28 3.70
CA LEU A 179 2.91 -9.70 3.38
C LEU A 179 3.88 -10.58 4.19
N SER A 180 4.72 -10.00 5.05
CA SER A 180 5.62 -10.74 5.95
C SER A 180 4.94 -11.23 7.23
N LEU A 181 3.61 -11.13 7.33
CA LEU A 181 2.83 -11.65 8.45
C LEU A 181 2.59 -13.16 8.38
N THR A 182 2.81 -13.79 7.22
CA THR A 182 2.79 -15.24 7.10
C THR A 182 4.23 -15.75 7.23
N PRO A 183 4.50 -16.71 8.15
CA PRO A 183 5.83 -17.27 8.26
C PRO A 183 6.19 -17.99 6.95
N PRO A 184 7.45 -17.88 6.47
CA PRO A 184 7.86 -18.50 5.21
C PRO A 184 7.81 -20.04 5.27
N THR A 185 7.83 -20.60 6.47
CA THR A 185 7.85 -22.03 6.74
C THR A 185 6.84 -22.40 7.83
N ALA A 186 6.38 -23.65 7.80
CA ALA A 186 5.55 -24.26 8.82
C ALA A 186 6.17 -25.59 9.26
N ARG A 187 5.86 -26.02 10.48
CA ARG A 187 6.32 -27.29 11.03
C ARG A 187 5.22 -28.33 10.91
N LEU A 188 5.38 -29.26 9.99
CA LEU A 188 4.51 -30.40 9.76
C LEU A 188 4.88 -31.53 10.74
N LEU A 189 3.88 -32.09 11.41
CA LEU A 189 4.01 -33.28 12.22
C LEU A 189 3.50 -34.50 11.41
N GLN A 190 4.40 -35.40 11.03
CA GLN A 190 4.05 -36.68 10.39
C GLN A 190 4.38 -37.83 11.35
N GLY A 191 3.35 -38.32 12.06
CA GLY A 191 3.54 -39.29 13.13
C GLY A 191 4.30 -38.67 14.30
N SER A 192 5.52 -39.15 14.57
CA SER A 192 6.43 -38.62 15.60
C SER A 192 7.54 -37.73 15.06
N VAL A 193 7.59 -37.50 13.74
CA VAL A 193 8.67 -36.74 13.10
C VAL A 193 8.20 -35.35 12.73
N GLU A 194 8.96 -34.35 13.18
CA GLU A 194 8.77 -32.95 12.81
C GLU A 194 9.54 -32.64 11.53
N LYS A 195 8.86 -32.05 10.53
CA LYS A 195 9.46 -31.61 9.28
C LYS A 195 9.11 -30.15 9.01
N ILE A 196 10.10 -29.33 8.72
CA ILE A 196 9.88 -27.95 8.28
C ILE A 196 9.56 -27.97 6.79
N ILE A 197 8.40 -27.44 6.42
CA ILE A 197 7.93 -27.30 5.04
C ILE A 197 7.70 -25.83 4.69
N PRO A 198 7.87 -25.42 3.42
CA PRO A 198 7.45 -24.10 2.96
C PRO A 198 5.95 -23.88 3.16
N TRP A 199 5.53 -22.65 3.44
CA TRP A 199 4.10 -22.29 3.57
C TRP A 199 3.26 -22.74 2.36
N SER A 200 3.82 -22.68 1.16
CA SER A 200 3.13 -23.06 -0.08
C SER A 200 2.83 -24.56 -0.21
N GLU A 201 3.47 -25.40 0.59
CA GLU A 201 3.31 -26.86 0.56
C GLU A 201 2.30 -27.37 1.61
N ILE A 202 1.74 -26.48 2.42
CA ILE A 202 0.69 -26.82 3.37
C ILE A 202 -0.54 -27.28 2.59
N GLN A 203 -1.17 -28.38 3.04
CA GLN A 203 -2.41 -28.90 2.48
C GLN A 203 -3.47 -29.08 3.57
N PRO A 204 -4.76 -28.96 3.24
CA PRO A 204 -5.83 -29.27 4.19
C PRO A 204 -5.70 -30.70 4.71
N GLY A 205 -5.99 -30.91 6.00
CA GLY A 205 -5.86 -32.21 6.68
C GLY A 205 -4.47 -32.50 7.25
N GLN A 206 -3.47 -31.63 7.05
CA GLN A 206 -2.15 -31.79 7.65
C GLN A 206 -2.13 -31.33 9.11
N HIS A 207 -1.31 -31.99 9.91
CA HIS A 207 -1.08 -31.67 11.32
C HIS A 207 0.13 -30.75 11.44
N LEU A 208 -0.06 -29.53 11.93
CA LEU A 208 0.99 -28.53 12.07
C LEU A 208 1.25 -28.27 13.55
N LEU A 209 2.52 -28.29 13.94
CA LEU A 209 2.96 -27.96 15.29
C LEU A 209 3.34 -26.47 15.33
N VAL A 210 2.75 -25.71 16.24
CA VAL A 210 3.04 -24.29 16.45
C VAL A 210 3.51 -24.08 17.89
N LEU A 211 4.69 -23.48 18.04
CA LEU A 211 5.34 -23.26 19.33
C LEU A 211 5.04 -21.86 19.90
N PRO A 212 5.26 -21.64 21.22
CA PRO A 212 5.20 -20.32 21.82
C PRO A 212 6.05 -19.29 21.06
N GLY A 213 5.46 -18.15 20.72
CA GLY A 213 6.09 -17.07 19.96
C GLY A 213 6.07 -17.25 18.44
N GLU A 214 5.56 -18.37 17.92
CA GLU A 214 5.40 -18.60 16.48
C GLU A 214 4.04 -18.07 15.97
N THR A 215 4.01 -17.70 14.69
CA THR A 215 2.80 -17.31 13.99
C THR A 215 2.09 -18.54 13.44
N ILE A 216 0.77 -18.59 13.58
CA ILE A 216 -0.05 -19.66 13.01
C ILE A 216 0.02 -19.58 11.47
N PRO A 217 0.46 -20.64 10.77
CA PRO A 217 0.77 -20.56 9.34
C PRO A 217 -0.47 -20.54 8.44
N THR A 218 -1.60 -21.10 8.89
CA THR A 218 -2.86 -21.16 8.13
C THR A 218 -4.07 -21.31 9.04
N ASP A 219 -5.28 -21.08 8.52
CA ASP A 219 -6.53 -21.31 9.24
C ASP A 219 -6.70 -22.80 9.54
N GLY A 220 -7.10 -23.13 10.77
CA GLY A 220 -7.22 -24.50 11.21
C GLY A 220 -7.98 -24.67 12.52
N LYS A 221 -7.93 -25.90 13.03
CA LYS A 221 -8.58 -26.30 14.28
C LYS A 221 -7.57 -26.92 15.23
N ILE A 222 -7.62 -26.56 16.51
CA ILE A 222 -6.71 -27.13 17.51
C ILE A 222 -7.11 -28.58 17.79
N LEU A 223 -6.14 -29.49 17.69
CA LEU A 223 -6.28 -30.90 18.04
C LEU A 223 -5.76 -31.18 19.44
N GLU A 224 -4.59 -30.64 19.77
CA GLU A 224 -3.95 -30.84 21.07
C GLU A 224 -3.24 -29.57 21.55
N GLY A 225 -3.14 -29.44 22.88
CA GLY A 225 -2.55 -28.28 23.52
C GLY A 225 -3.57 -27.19 23.85
N HIS A 226 -3.13 -26.20 24.61
CA HIS A 226 -3.89 -25.00 24.96
C HIS A 226 -2.92 -23.81 24.96
N SER A 227 -3.38 -22.66 24.48
CA SER A 227 -2.55 -21.46 24.42
C SER A 227 -3.41 -20.21 24.23
N SER A 228 -2.88 -19.08 24.68
CA SER A 228 -3.38 -17.76 24.31
C SER A 228 -2.91 -17.39 22.91
N VAL A 229 -3.83 -16.94 22.06
CA VAL A 229 -3.57 -16.51 20.70
C VAL A 229 -3.89 -15.03 20.57
N GLU A 230 -2.91 -14.25 20.10
CA GLU A 230 -3.07 -12.83 19.83
C GLU A 230 -3.64 -12.63 18.43
N GLU A 231 -4.95 -12.37 18.37
CA GLU A 231 -5.70 -12.14 17.12
C GLU A 231 -5.89 -10.64 16.79
N SER A 232 -5.16 -9.74 17.49
CA SER A 232 -5.32 -8.28 17.42
C SER A 232 -5.18 -7.73 15.99
N ILE A 233 -4.27 -8.32 15.20
CA ILE A 233 -4.01 -7.93 13.80
C ILE A 233 -5.21 -8.19 12.88
N LEU A 234 -6.05 -9.18 13.19
CA LEU A 234 -7.17 -9.60 12.34
C LEU A 234 -8.55 -9.22 12.88
N THR A 235 -8.74 -9.29 14.20
CA THR A 235 -10.03 -9.09 14.85
C THR A 235 -10.18 -7.71 15.48
N GLY A 236 -9.06 -7.01 15.74
CA GLY A 236 -9.07 -5.75 16.48
C GLY A 236 -9.27 -5.91 18.00
N GLU A 237 -9.44 -7.14 18.50
CA GLU A 237 -9.54 -7.40 19.93
C GLU A 237 -8.16 -7.28 20.60
N PRO A 238 -8.01 -6.47 21.67
CA PRO A 238 -6.70 -6.13 22.24
C PRO A 238 -6.19 -7.20 23.21
N LEU A 239 -7.06 -8.11 23.67
CA LEU A 239 -6.69 -9.17 24.60
C LEU A 239 -6.46 -10.48 23.84
N PRO A 240 -5.38 -11.23 24.12
CA PRO A 240 -5.21 -12.58 23.62
C PRO A 240 -6.41 -13.45 24.01
N ILE A 241 -6.86 -14.29 23.08
CA ILE A 241 -7.99 -15.19 23.28
C ILE A 241 -7.43 -16.56 23.65
N GLU A 242 -7.92 -17.13 24.75
CA GLU A 242 -7.56 -18.48 25.17
C GLU A 242 -8.24 -19.50 24.25
N LYS A 243 -7.45 -20.44 23.73
CA LYS A 243 -7.91 -21.45 22.78
C LYS A 243 -7.62 -22.85 23.30
N PHE A 244 -8.62 -23.73 23.15
CA PHE A 244 -8.61 -25.11 23.62
C PHE A 244 -8.74 -26.10 22.46
N PRO A 245 -8.47 -27.41 22.69
CA PRO A 245 -8.74 -28.44 21.70
C PRO A 245 -10.19 -28.38 21.21
N GLY A 246 -10.37 -28.29 19.90
CA GLY A 246 -11.67 -28.10 19.26
C GLY A 246 -11.94 -26.68 18.77
N ASP A 247 -11.18 -25.67 19.21
CA ASP A 247 -11.37 -24.28 18.78
C ASP A 247 -10.71 -24.01 17.42
N SER A 248 -11.30 -23.07 16.66
CA SER A 248 -10.73 -22.57 15.41
C SER A 248 -9.65 -21.52 15.67
N VAL A 249 -8.61 -21.54 14.85
CA VAL A 249 -7.50 -20.58 14.83
C VAL A 249 -7.33 -19.98 13.45
N LEU A 250 -6.90 -18.72 13.41
CA LEU A 250 -6.72 -17.96 12.17
C LEU A 250 -5.24 -17.95 11.77
N GLY A 251 -4.95 -18.09 10.48
CA GLY A 251 -3.59 -17.90 9.98
C GLY A 251 -3.12 -16.45 10.18
N GLY A 252 -1.86 -16.26 10.58
CA GLY A 252 -1.24 -14.93 10.77
C GLY A 252 -1.32 -14.38 12.19
N THR A 253 -1.99 -15.07 13.10
CA THR A 253 -2.07 -14.70 14.52
C THR A 253 -0.90 -15.30 15.29
N LEU A 254 -0.50 -14.65 16.40
CA LEU A 254 0.66 -15.07 17.18
C LEU A 254 0.23 -16.00 18.32
N VAL A 255 0.93 -17.11 18.52
CA VAL A 255 0.79 -17.94 19.71
C VAL A 255 1.63 -17.32 20.84
N SER A 256 0.99 -16.85 21.90
CA SER A 256 1.68 -16.19 23.03
C SER A 256 2.14 -17.18 24.10
N GLY A 257 1.44 -18.30 24.26
CA GLY A 257 1.66 -19.30 25.31
C GLY A 257 2.05 -20.68 24.77
N GLY A 258 1.53 -21.75 25.38
CA GLY A 258 1.88 -23.16 25.15
C GLY A 258 1.87 -23.68 23.70
N ARG A 259 2.37 -24.91 23.51
CA ARG A 259 2.43 -25.59 22.21
C ARG A 259 1.03 -25.96 21.71
N LEU A 260 0.77 -25.78 20.42
CA LEU A 260 -0.47 -26.15 19.76
C LEU A 260 -0.21 -27.13 18.62
N LEU A 261 -0.97 -28.23 18.57
CA LEU A 261 -1.11 -29.06 17.38
C LEU A 261 -2.40 -28.68 16.67
N ILE A 262 -2.29 -28.21 15.43
CA ILE A 262 -3.44 -27.73 14.65
C ILE A 262 -3.64 -28.58 13.41
N LEU A 263 -4.90 -28.84 13.07
CA LEU A 263 -5.31 -29.41 11.79
C LEU A 263 -5.51 -28.26 10.80
N ALA A 264 -4.77 -28.26 9.69
CA ALA A 264 -4.98 -27.28 8.63
C ALA A 264 -6.35 -27.50 7.97
N GLU A 265 -7.26 -26.52 8.07
CA GLU A 265 -8.58 -26.59 7.42
C GLU A 265 -8.55 -25.91 6.04
N LYS A 266 -7.81 -24.80 5.94
CA LYS A 266 -7.54 -24.11 4.68
C LYS A 266 -6.04 -24.09 4.43
N ALA A 267 -5.63 -24.01 3.17
CA ALA A 267 -4.21 -23.96 2.84
C ALA A 267 -3.90 -23.05 1.66
N GLY A 268 -2.67 -22.53 1.63
CA GLY A 268 -2.14 -21.69 0.56
C GLY A 268 -3.06 -20.52 0.21
N ASN A 269 -3.53 -20.52 -1.04
CA ASN A 269 -4.33 -19.46 -1.64
C ASN A 269 -5.73 -19.30 -1.01
N ASP A 270 -6.27 -20.31 -0.34
CA ASP A 270 -7.62 -20.25 0.24
C ASP A 270 -7.61 -19.80 1.71
N SER A 271 -6.43 -19.50 2.26
CA SER A 271 -6.30 -18.88 3.59
C SER A 271 -6.92 -17.48 3.62
N LEU A 272 -7.38 -17.05 4.81
CA LEU A 272 -7.92 -15.71 5.01
C LEU A 272 -6.91 -14.62 4.59
N ILE A 273 -5.62 -14.81 4.91
CA ILE A 273 -4.55 -13.89 4.51
C ILE A 273 -4.41 -13.80 2.99
N ALA A 274 -4.41 -14.94 2.27
CA ALA A 274 -4.30 -14.92 0.82
C ALA A 274 -5.51 -14.25 0.15
N ARG A 275 -6.71 -14.39 0.75
CA ARG A 275 -7.91 -13.67 0.30
C ARG A 275 -7.83 -12.18 0.58
N LEU A 276 -7.32 -11.77 1.74
CA LEU A 276 -7.06 -10.35 2.05
C LEU A 276 -5.99 -9.75 1.13
N ALA A 277 -4.91 -10.50 0.84
CA ALA A 277 -3.88 -10.09 -0.09
C ALA A 277 -4.45 -9.86 -1.50
N ARG A 278 -5.32 -10.75 -1.98
CA ARG A 278 -6.04 -10.57 -3.26
C ARG A 278 -6.94 -9.34 -3.26
N LEU A 279 -7.73 -9.11 -2.21
CA LEU A 279 -8.57 -7.92 -2.09
C LEU A 279 -7.73 -6.63 -2.08
N VAL A 280 -6.54 -6.67 -1.45
CA VAL A 280 -5.59 -5.56 -1.46
C VAL A 280 -4.97 -5.34 -2.83
N ASP A 281 -4.66 -6.41 -3.57
CA ASP A 281 -4.12 -6.31 -4.93
C ASP A 281 -5.19 -5.85 -5.94
N GLU A 282 -6.41 -6.39 -5.87
CA GLU A 282 -7.57 -5.93 -6.66
C GLU A 282 -7.87 -4.44 -6.42
N ALA A 283 -7.68 -3.95 -5.18
CA ALA A 283 -7.84 -2.55 -4.86
C ALA A 283 -6.73 -1.62 -5.44
N LYS A 284 -5.55 -2.17 -5.78
CA LYS A 284 -4.43 -1.41 -6.39
C LYS A 284 -4.56 -1.22 -7.90
N GLU A 285 -5.29 -2.09 -8.60
CA GLU A 285 -5.35 -2.09 -10.07
C GLU A 285 -6.16 -0.95 -10.68
N ASN A 286 -6.73 -0.06 -9.87
CA ASN A 286 -7.48 1.08 -10.39
C ASN A 286 -6.57 2.30 -10.60
N PRO A 287 -6.37 2.79 -11.84
CA PRO A 287 -5.60 3.99 -12.09
C PRO A 287 -6.20 5.20 -11.36
N PRO A 288 -5.37 6.18 -10.95
CA PRO A 288 -5.83 7.36 -10.22
C PRO A 288 -6.97 8.10 -10.95
N PRO A 289 -8.01 8.56 -10.25
CA PRO A 289 -9.16 9.20 -10.89
C PRO A 289 -8.81 10.49 -11.67
N PHE A 290 -7.79 11.25 -11.26
CA PHE A 290 -7.33 12.44 -11.99
C PHE A 290 -6.73 12.11 -13.37
N GLN A 291 -6.04 10.97 -13.51
CA GLN A 291 -5.54 10.52 -14.83
C GLN A 291 -6.70 10.33 -15.80
N ARG A 292 -7.84 9.81 -15.32
CA ARG A 292 -9.07 9.69 -16.11
C ARG A 292 -9.66 11.04 -16.52
N ILE A 293 -9.50 12.09 -15.70
CA ILE A 293 -9.95 13.44 -16.07
C ILE A 293 -9.05 14.02 -17.17
N ALA A 294 -7.72 13.89 -17.03
CA ALA A 294 -6.77 14.32 -18.05
C ALA A 294 -7.00 13.57 -19.38
N ASP A 295 -7.19 12.26 -19.33
CA ASP A 295 -7.51 11.44 -20.51
C ASP A 295 -8.87 11.78 -21.10
N LYS A 296 -9.87 12.08 -20.29
CA LYS A 296 -11.19 12.52 -20.76
C LYS A 296 -11.11 13.89 -21.46
N ILE A 297 -10.36 14.84 -20.89
CA ILE A 297 -10.11 16.13 -21.54
C ILE A 297 -9.35 15.91 -22.84
N ALA A 298 -8.31 15.08 -22.85
CA ALA A 298 -7.55 14.74 -24.05
C ALA A 298 -8.44 14.09 -25.13
N SER A 299 -9.33 13.17 -24.76
CA SER A 299 -10.22 12.48 -25.70
C SER A 299 -11.15 13.42 -26.48
N ILE A 300 -11.50 14.56 -25.90
CA ILE A 300 -12.32 15.61 -26.55
C ILE A 300 -11.42 16.64 -27.23
N PHE A 301 -10.31 17.02 -26.60
CA PHE A 301 -9.41 18.06 -27.06
C PHE A 301 -8.63 17.62 -28.32
N THR A 302 -8.16 16.38 -28.37
CA THR A 302 -7.41 15.82 -29.50
C THR A 302 -8.16 15.89 -30.83
N PRO A 303 -9.41 15.38 -30.97
CA PRO A 303 -10.14 15.48 -32.23
C PRO A 303 -10.46 16.94 -32.60
N LEU A 304 -10.75 17.80 -31.62
CA LEU A 304 -10.99 19.22 -31.87
C LEU A 304 -9.76 19.92 -32.47
N VAL A 305 -8.58 19.67 -31.92
CA VAL A 305 -7.31 20.23 -32.42
C VAL A 305 -6.98 19.72 -33.81
N LEU A 306 -7.20 18.43 -34.08
CA LEU A 306 -7.01 17.85 -35.42
C LEU A 306 -7.94 18.50 -36.45
N LEU A 307 -9.21 18.73 -36.09
CA LEU A 307 -10.16 19.46 -36.93
C LEU A 307 -9.74 20.90 -37.18
N LEU A 308 -9.26 21.61 -36.16
CA LEU A 308 -8.78 22.98 -36.30
C LEU A 308 -7.51 23.06 -37.16
N ALA A 309 -6.58 22.12 -37.01
CA ALA A 309 -5.39 22.04 -37.85
C ALA A 309 -5.77 21.78 -39.32
N LEU A 310 -6.71 20.87 -39.57
CA LEU A 310 -7.20 20.60 -40.92
C LEU A 310 -7.93 21.82 -41.51
N ALA A 311 -8.81 22.46 -40.74
CA ALA A 311 -9.51 23.67 -41.14
C ALA A 311 -8.53 24.81 -41.45
N THR A 312 -7.44 24.92 -40.68
CA THR A 312 -6.36 25.88 -40.92
C THR A 312 -5.66 25.59 -42.24
N ALA A 313 -5.28 24.34 -42.51
CA ALA A 313 -4.66 23.96 -43.78
C ALA A 313 -5.58 24.29 -44.98
N VAL A 314 -6.83 23.84 -44.92
CA VAL A 314 -7.80 24.06 -46.01
C VAL A 314 -8.10 25.55 -46.20
N GLY A 315 -8.32 26.29 -45.11
CA GLY A 315 -8.61 27.72 -45.18
C GLY A 315 -7.50 28.54 -45.85
N TRP A 316 -6.23 28.24 -45.54
CA TRP A 316 -5.09 28.92 -46.16
C TRP A 316 -4.89 28.53 -47.63
N ILE A 317 -5.15 27.27 -48.00
CA ILE A 317 -5.15 26.85 -49.40
C ILE A 317 -6.23 27.61 -50.19
N LEU A 318 -7.44 27.73 -49.63
CA LEU A 318 -8.53 28.47 -50.26
C LEU A 318 -8.27 29.98 -50.35
N ALA A 319 -7.49 30.53 -49.42
CA ALA A 319 -7.05 31.93 -49.43
C ALA A 319 -5.91 32.22 -50.42
N GLY A 320 -5.38 31.21 -51.12
CA GLY A 320 -4.36 31.37 -52.15
C GLY A 320 -2.90 31.28 -51.67
N GLU A 321 -2.65 30.83 -50.44
CA GLU A 321 -1.28 30.54 -49.96
C GLU A 321 -0.71 29.27 -50.60
N SER A 322 0.62 29.12 -50.56
CA SER A 322 1.26 27.88 -50.99
C SER A 322 0.85 26.71 -50.08
N ILE A 323 0.74 25.52 -50.67
CA ILE A 323 0.43 24.29 -49.91
C ILE A 323 1.45 24.08 -48.77
N ALA A 324 2.72 24.40 -49.02
CA ALA A 324 3.78 24.33 -48.01
C ALA A 324 3.50 25.26 -46.82
N ASN A 325 3.14 26.53 -47.07
CA ASN A 325 2.80 27.49 -46.01
C ASN A 325 1.53 27.09 -45.25
N ALA A 326 0.51 26.61 -45.96
CA ALA A 326 -0.74 26.17 -45.35
C ALA A 326 -0.53 24.95 -44.41
N ILE A 327 0.28 23.98 -44.85
CA ILE A 327 0.68 22.84 -44.01
C ILE A 327 1.53 23.33 -42.83
N SER A 328 2.49 24.22 -43.03
CA SER A 328 3.30 24.80 -41.95
C SER A 328 2.45 25.42 -40.84
N ARG A 329 1.40 26.17 -41.22
CA ARG A 329 0.46 26.79 -40.28
C ARG A 329 -0.38 25.75 -39.53
N ALA A 330 -0.83 24.68 -40.20
CA ALA A 330 -1.53 23.58 -39.54
C ALA A 330 -0.62 22.81 -38.57
N VAL A 331 0.64 22.56 -38.95
CA VAL A 331 1.67 21.97 -38.08
C VAL A 331 1.89 22.85 -36.85
N SER A 332 1.93 24.17 -37.04
CA SER A 332 2.08 25.14 -35.94
C SER A 332 0.91 25.07 -34.95
N VAL A 333 -0.32 24.89 -35.45
CA VAL A 333 -1.51 24.67 -34.59
C VAL A 333 -1.37 23.37 -33.78
N LEU A 334 -0.93 22.27 -34.41
CA LEU A 334 -0.72 20.99 -33.71
C LEU A 334 0.35 21.09 -32.62
N ILE A 335 1.46 21.78 -32.92
CA ILE A 335 2.56 21.99 -31.98
C ILE A 335 2.10 22.89 -30.81
N ALA A 336 1.46 24.02 -31.12
CA ALA A 336 0.97 24.96 -30.12
C ALA A 336 -0.07 24.33 -29.19
N ALA A 337 -0.84 23.36 -29.70
CA ALA A 337 -1.82 22.63 -28.94
C ALA A 337 -1.25 21.48 -28.10
N CYS A 338 0.07 21.21 -28.10
CA CYS A 338 0.64 20.16 -27.22
C CYS A 338 0.30 20.46 -25.76
N PRO A 339 -0.49 19.61 -25.06
CA PRO A 339 -0.82 19.81 -23.66
C PRO A 339 0.32 19.25 -22.79
N CYS A 340 1.56 19.59 -23.14
CA CYS A 340 2.77 19.11 -22.51
C CYS A 340 2.78 19.37 -20.98
N ALA A 341 2.19 20.49 -20.54
CA ALA A 341 2.03 20.82 -19.12
C ALA A 341 0.89 20.04 -18.42
N LEU A 342 -0.16 19.65 -19.15
CA LEU A 342 -1.29 18.92 -18.59
C LEU A 342 -0.87 17.52 -18.12
N GLY A 343 0.00 16.86 -18.88
CA GLY A 343 0.57 15.55 -18.51
C GLY A 343 1.47 15.59 -17.27
N LEU A 344 2.03 16.75 -16.93
CA LEU A 344 2.90 16.95 -15.76
C LEU A 344 2.15 17.42 -14.51
N ALA A 345 0.99 18.07 -14.67
CA ALA A 345 0.25 18.67 -13.57
C ALA A 345 -0.11 17.63 -12.48
N ALA A 346 -0.58 16.45 -12.89
CA ALA A 346 -1.03 15.40 -11.98
C ALA A 346 0.11 14.76 -11.15
N PRO A 347 1.20 14.25 -11.77
CA PRO A 347 2.32 13.70 -11.02
C PRO A 347 2.95 14.71 -10.06
N VAL A 348 3.11 15.97 -10.48
CA VAL A 348 3.75 17.01 -9.67
C VAL A 348 2.89 17.37 -8.45
N ALA A 349 1.60 17.62 -8.65
CA ALA A 349 0.69 17.92 -7.55
C ALA A 349 0.64 16.76 -6.53
N THR A 350 0.57 15.54 -7.04
CA THR A 350 0.54 14.32 -6.22
C THR A 350 1.83 14.13 -5.43
N ALA A 351 2.99 14.28 -6.07
CA ALA A 351 4.30 14.16 -5.41
C ALA A 351 4.48 15.22 -4.31
N CYS A 352 4.08 16.47 -4.56
CA CYS A 352 4.09 17.53 -3.56
C CYS A 352 3.14 17.23 -2.39
N GLY A 353 1.93 16.74 -2.68
CA GLY A 353 0.95 16.33 -1.66
C GLY A 353 1.46 15.20 -0.76
N LEU A 354 2.04 14.16 -1.35
CA LEU A 354 2.67 13.06 -0.62
C LEU A 354 3.83 13.54 0.26
N SER A 355 4.68 14.42 -0.28
CA SER A 355 5.79 14.99 0.49
C SER A 355 5.30 15.80 1.69
N ARG A 356 4.23 16.58 1.51
CA ARG A 356 3.61 17.36 2.60
C ARG A 356 2.98 16.45 3.66
N ALA A 357 2.24 15.41 3.25
CA ALA A 357 1.65 14.44 4.16
C ALA A 357 2.71 13.74 5.03
N ALA A 358 3.82 13.32 4.42
CA ALA A 358 4.92 12.68 5.14
C ALA A 358 5.54 13.60 6.21
N ARG A 359 5.70 14.90 5.93
CA ARG A 359 6.17 15.89 6.92
C ARG A 359 5.20 16.08 8.09
N LEU A 360 3.93 15.74 7.91
CA LEU A 360 2.89 15.78 8.94
C LEU A 360 2.71 14.42 9.66
N GLY A 361 3.59 13.44 9.40
CA GLY A 361 3.48 12.10 9.97
C GLY A 361 2.37 11.24 9.34
N VAL A 362 1.80 11.65 8.21
CA VAL A 362 0.75 10.90 7.49
C VAL A 362 1.39 10.12 6.34
N LEU A 363 1.36 8.79 6.44
CA LEU A 363 1.88 7.90 5.41
C LEU A 363 0.77 7.49 4.43
N ILE A 364 0.85 7.96 3.19
CA ILE A 364 -0.09 7.59 2.12
C ILE A 364 0.54 6.51 1.26
N ARG A 365 -0.01 5.29 1.33
CA ARG A 365 0.51 4.12 0.60
C ARG A 365 0.11 4.07 -0.88
N ASN A 366 -1.03 4.67 -1.23
CA ASN A 366 -1.51 4.74 -2.61
C ASN A 366 -1.80 6.20 -2.95
N PRO A 367 -1.12 6.82 -3.94
CA PRO A 367 -1.33 8.20 -4.34
C PRO A 367 -2.77 8.50 -4.74
N SER A 368 -3.47 7.52 -5.34
CA SER A 368 -4.90 7.67 -5.67
C SER A 368 -5.77 7.86 -4.43
N SER A 369 -5.32 7.41 -3.24
CA SER A 369 -6.03 7.63 -1.98
C SER A 369 -6.06 9.10 -1.58
N LEU A 370 -5.07 9.92 -1.98
CA LEU A 370 -5.08 11.36 -1.67
C LEU A 370 -6.28 12.05 -2.30
N GLU A 371 -6.63 11.67 -3.54
CA GLU A 371 -7.81 12.20 -4.23
C GLU A 371 -9.11 11.59 -3.70
N LYS A 372 -9.13 10.30 -3.38
CA LYS A 372 -10.32 9.67 -2.77
C LYS A 372 -10.63 10.32 -1.41
N LEU A 373 -9.60 10.59 -0.61
CA LEU A 373 -9.72 11.20 0.71
C LEU A 373 -10.39 12.57 0.66
N SER A 374 -10.16 13.37 -0.39
CA SER A 374 -10.81 14.68 -0.55
C SER A 374 -12.32 14.61 -0.83
N LYS A 375 -12.84 13.42 -1.19
CA LYS A 375 -14.25 13.18 -1.51
C LYS A 375 -14.98 12.40 -0.41
N VAL A 376 -14.28 12.01 0.66
CA VAL A 376 -14.87 11.25 1.77
C VAL A 376 -15.87 12.12 2.53
N LYS A 377 -17.06 11.56 2.77
CA LYS A 377 -18.12 12.17 3.59
C LYS A 377 -18.45 11.39 4.84
N LEU A 378 -18.14 10.09 4.87
CA LEU A 378 -18.39 9.18 5.98
C LEU A 378 -17.06 8.53 6.37
N LEU A 379 -16.70 8.64 7.64
CA LEU A 379 -15.54 8.00 8.24
C LEU A 379 -16.01 6.95 9.25
N VAL A 380 -16.06 5.70 8.84
CA VAL A 380 -16.24 4.59 9.79
C VAL A 380 -14.89 4.31 10.45
N VAL A 381 -14.86 4.38 11.77
CA VAL A 381 -13.62 4.28 12.55
C VAL A 381 -13.68 3.08 13.48
N ASP A 382 -12.59 2.32 13.53
CA ASP A 382 -12.45 1.27 14.53
C ASP A 382 -12.29 1.91 15.93
N LYS A 383 -12.78 1.26 16.97
CA LYS A 383 -12.71 1.81 18.32
C LYS A 383 -11.32 1.55 18.91
N THR A 384 -10.95 0.28 18.99
CA THR A 384 -9.78 -0.19 19.74
C THR A 384 -8.49 0.23 19.05
N GLY A 385 -7.57 0.85 19.78
CA GLY A 385 -6.27 1.28 19.23
C GLY A 385 -6.32 2.46 18.25
N THR A 386 -7.49 2.82 17.73
CA THR A 386 -7.70 3.99 16.87
C THR A 386 -8.26 5.17 17.68
N LEU A 387 -9.48 5.04 18.23
CA LEU A 387 -10.06 6.06 19.11
C LEU A 387 -9.49 5.97 20.53
N THR A 388 -9.06 4.78 20.93
CA THR A 388 -8.51 4.46 22.24
C THR A 388 -7.02 4.16 22.19
N GLU A 389 -6.36 4.09 23.35
CA GLU A 389 -4.92 3.82 23.46
C GLU A 389 -4.54 2.37 23.09
N GLY A 390 -5.52 1.48 22.96
CA GLY A 390 -5.33 0.07 22.60
C GLY A 390 -4.75 -0.77 23.73
N ASN A 391 -4.73 -0.24 24.95
CA ASN A 391 -4.15 -0.88 26.12
C ASN A 391 -5.10 -0.73 27.31
N PRO A 392 -5.55 -1.83 27.94
CA PRO A 392 -6.44 -1.74 29.08
C PRO A 392 -5.77 -1.00 30.25
N ALA A 393 -6.52 -0.12 30.88
CA ALA A 393 -6.13 0.59 32.09
C ALA A 393 -7.15 0.32 33.19
N LEU A 394 -6.68 0.22 34.43
CA LEU A 394 -7.54 0.12 35.61
C LEU A 394 -8.29 1.44 35.80
N THR A 395 -9.62 1.42 35.71
CA THR A 395 -10.46 2.62 35.86
C THR A 395 -11.06 2.72 37.25
N HIS A 396 -11.53 1.60 37.80
CA HIS A 396 -12.19 1.56 39.10
C HIS A 396 -11.79 0.33 39.90
N VAL A 397 -11.75 0.52 41.21
CA VAL A 397 -11.60 -0.56 42.19
C VAL A 397 -12.81 -0.50 43.09
N THR A 398 -13.54 -1.61 43.18
CA THR A 398 -14.67 -1.76 44.10
C THR A 398 -14.27 -2.76 45.17
N THR A 399 -14.18 -2.33 46.43
CA THR A 399 -13.74 -3.18 47.55
C THR A 399 -14.91 -3.65 48.40
N ALA A 400 -14.73 -4.77 49.10
CA ALA A 400 -15.62 -5.23 50.16
C ALA A 400 -15.57 -4.29 51.37
N GLU A 401 -16.61 -4.34 52.21
CA GLU A 401 -16.66 -3.57 53.46
C GLU A 401 -15.44 -3.86 54.35
N GLY A 402 -14.82 -2.81 54.88
CA GLY A 402 -13.62 -2.93 55.72
C GLY A 402 -12.30 -3.14 54.97
N ILE A 403 -12.32 -3.30 53.63
CA ILE A 403 -11.11 -3.46 52.82
C ILE A 403 -10.73 -2.12 52.19
N SER A 404 -9.48 -1.68 52.43
CA SER A 404 -8.94 -0.49 51.80
C SER A 404 -8.56 -0.75 50.34
N GLU A 405 -8.75 0.26 49.49
CA GLU A 405 -8.37 0.18 48.07
C GLU A 405 -6.88 -0.11 47.89
N ALA A 406 -6.03 0.50 48.72
CA ALA A 406 -4.58 0.28 48.69
C ALA A 406 -4.23 -1.18 49.00
N LEU A 407 -4.88 -1.80 50.00
CA LEU A 407 -4.65 -3.20 50.33
C LEU A 407 -5.10 -4.13 49.21
N ALA A 408 -6.28 -3.90 48.63
CA ALA A 408 -6.76 -4.67 47.49
C ALA A 408 -5.80 -4.57 46.30
N LEU A 409 -5.39 -3.34 45.92
CA LEU A 409 -4.45 -3.09 44.83
C LEU A 409 -3.10 -3.76 45.07
N THR A 410 -2.54 -3.67 46.29
CA THR A 410 -1.28 -4.33 46.61
C THR A 410 -1.38 -5.84 46.43
N LEU A 411 -2.40 -6.48 47.00
CA LEU A 411 -2.57 -7.95 46.90
C LEU A 411 -2.82 -8.39 45.45
N GLY A 412 -3.71 -7.70 44.74
CA GLY A 412 -4.04 -7.98 43.34
C GLY A 412 -2.83 -7.80 42.42
N ALA A 413 -2.09 -6.69 42.55
CA ALA A 413 -0.89 -6.43 41.76
C ALA A 413 0.25 -7.40 42.08
N SER A 414 0.40 -7.80 43.35
CA SER A 414 1.41 -8.77 43.77
C SER A 414 1.19 -10.11 43.08
N LEU A 415 -0.06 -10.60 43.05
CA LEU A 415 -0.41 -11.82 42.33
C LEU A 415 -0.29 -11.66 40.81
N ALA A 416 -0.79 -10.54 40.27
CA ALA A 416 -0.76 -10.22 38.84
C ALA A 416 0.66 -10.04 38.28
N SER A 417 1.66 -9.72 39.10
CA SER A 417 3.05 -9.47 38.68
C SER A 417 3.71 -10.65 37.96
N SER A 418 3.17 -11.85 38.17
CA SER A 418 3.65 -13.11 37.59
C SER A 418 3.04 -13.45 36.22
N SER A 419 2.02 -12.71 35.78
CA SER A 419 1.26 -13.01 34.55
C SER A 419 1.56 -12.02 33.43
N LEU A 420 1.67 -12.53 32.22
CA LEU A 420 1.91 -11.74 31.01
C LEU A 420 0.62 -11.11 30.44
N HIS A 421 -0.55 -11.45 31.00
CA HIS A 421 -1.85 -11.01 30.51
C HIS A 421 -1.99 -9.47 30.58
N PRO A 422 -2.55 -8.80 29.55
CA PRO A 422 -2.65 -7.32 29.54
C PRO A 422 -3.43 -6.74 30.74
N LEU A 423 -4.47 -7.44 31.21
CA LEU A 423 -5.22 -7.05 32.41
C LEU A 423 -4.34 -7.10 33.69
N SER A 424 -3.49 -8.11 33.82
CA SER A 424 -2.54 -8.23 34.94
C SER A 424 -1.55 -7.07 34.93
N LYS A 425 -1.02 -6.73 33.74
CA LYS A 425 -0.13 -5.58 33.56
C LYS A 425 -0.81 -4.25 33.93
N ALA A 426 -2.10 -4.09 33.62
CA ALA A 426 -2.86 -2.90 33.98
C ALA A 426 -2.99 -2.71 35.49
N ILE A 427 -3.27 -3.79 36.23
CA ILE A 427 -3.35 -3.79 37.71
C ILE A 427 -1.99 -3.47 38.33
N VAL A 428 -0.92 -4.10 37.84
CA VAL A 428 0.46 -3.85 38.30
C VAL A 428 0.85 -2.40 38.07
N LYS A 429 0.60 -1.86 36.87
CA LYS A 429 0.88 -0.47 36.53
C LYS A 429 0.13 0.50 37.44
N ALA A 430 -1.13 0.23 37.74
CA ALA A 430 -1.93 1.06 38.64
C ALA A 430 -1.36 1.08 40.07
N ALA A 431 -0.98 -0.08 40.62
CA ALA A 431 -0.38 -0.16 41.95
C ALA A 431 0.97 0.60 42.03
N LEU A 432 1.83 0.41 41.03
CA LEU A 432 3.13 1.11 40.96
C LEU A 432 2.96 2.62 40.80
N SER A 433 1.96 3.08 40.03
CA SER A 433 1.68 4.52 39.89
C SER A 433 1.24 5.20 41.19
N LYS A 434 0.69 4.43 42.14
CA LYS A 434 0.33 4.87 43.49
C LYS A 434 1.47 4.65 44.50
N ASN A 435 2.68 4.32 44.05
CA ASN A 435 3.85 4.01 44.88
C ASN A 435 3.60 2.90 45.92
N LEU A 436 2.75 1.92 45.59
CA LEU A 436 2.50 0.77 46.44
C LEU A 436 3.61 -0.27 46.29
N THR A 437 4.09 -0.81 47.40
CA THR A 437 5.08 -1.89 47.44
C THR A 437 4.39 -3.24 47.27
N LEU A 438 4.80 -4.01 46.27
CA LEU A 438 4.28 -5.35 46.03
C LEU A 438 4.80 -6.36 47.07
N GLU A 439 3.94 -7.27 47.50
CA GLU A 439 4.28 -8.37 48.39
C GLU A 439 4.82 -9.57 47.60
N LYS A 440 5.64 -10.39 48.26
CA LYS A 440 6.14 -11.64 47.67
C LYS A 440 5.05 -12.72 47.74
N ILE A 441 4.68 -13.25 46.58
CA ILE A 441 3.73 -14.36 46.44
C ILE A 441 4.48 -15.66 46.18
N SER A 442 4.03 -16.75 46.82
CA SER A 442 4.52 -18.13 46.58
C SER A 442 3.43 -19.01 45.95
N ASP A 443 3.79 -20.19 45.46
CA ASP A 443 2.86 -21.19 44.89
C ASP A 443 1.93 -20.62 43.80
N ILE A 444 2.48 -19.85 42.87
CA ILE A 444 1.68 -19.22 41.81
C ILE A 444 1.28 -20.26 40.78
N HIS A 445 -0.01 -20.33 40.49
CA HIS A 445 -0.58 -21.12 39.40
C HIS A 445 -1.48 -20.25 38.53
N ASP A 446 -1.22 -20.24 37.23
CA ASP A 446 -2.08 -19.61 36.23
C ASP A 446 -3.03 -20.68 35.66
N THR A 447 -4.33 -20.43 35.72
CA THR A 447 -5.38 -21.27 35.15
C THR A 447 -5.92 -20.57 33.91
N PRO A 448 -5.48 -20.98 32.70
CA PRO A 448 -5.80 -20.29 31.45
C PRO A 448 -7.30 -20.08 31.27
N GLY A 449 -7.68 -18.87 30.88
CA GLY A 449 -9.07 -18.47 30.64
C GLY A 449 -9.90 -18.23 31.91
N GLN A 450 -9.33 -18.46 33.10
CA GLN A 450 -10.05 -18.34 34.37
C GLN A 450 -9.41 -17.32 35.30
N GLY A 451 -8.12 -17.47 35.62
CA GLY A 451 -7.42 -16.59 36.56
C GLY A 451 -6.15 -17.19 37.16
N ILE A 452 -5.55 -16.46 38.08
CA ILE A 452 -4.28 -16.78 38.75
C ILE A 452 -4.56 -17.03 40.24
N THR A 453 -3.89 -18.02 40.81
CA THR A 453 -3.87 -18.32 42.25
C THR A 453 -2.47 -18.20 42.80
N GLY A 454 -2.32 -17.90 44.08
CA GLY A 454 -1.04 -17.90 44.78
C GLY A 454 -1.23 -17.82 46.28
N LYS A 455 -0.14 -17.74 47.05
CA LYS A 455 -0.20 -17.58 48.51
C LYS A 455 0.59 -16.35 48.97
N THR A 456 -0.01 -15.56 49.84
CA THR A 456 0.69 -14.53 50.65
C THR A 456 0.51 -14.85 52.12
N LYS A 457 1.59 -14.77 52.90
CA LYS A 457 1.58 -14.97 54.37
C LYS A 457 0.82 -16.25 54.81
N GLY A 458 0.88 -17.31 53.99
CA GLY A 458 0.21 -18.59 54.23
C GLY A 458 -1.28 -18.66 53.84
N THR A 459 -1.88 -17.56 53.38
CA THR A 459 -3.27 -17.50 52.89
C THR A 459 -3.34 -17.55 51.38
N GLU A 460 -4.31 -18.31 50.84
CA GLU A 460 -4.55 -18.41 49.40
C GLU A 460 -5.14 -17.10 48.86
N LEU A 461 -4.63 -16.65 47.72
CA LEU A 461 -5.11 -15.52 46.94
C LEU A 461 -5.58 -16.02 45.59
N LEU A 462 -6.66 -15.42 45.09
CA LEU A 462 -7.27 -15.71 43.81
C LEU A 462 -7.50 -14.40 43.06
N LEU A 463 -7.13 -14.35 41.78
CA LEU A 463 -7.39 -13.22 40.89
C LEU A 463 -7.92 -13.73 39.56
N GLY A 464 -9.20 -13.50 39.22
CA GLY A 464 -9.77 -14.06 38.00
C GLY A 464 -11.19 -13.62 37.66
N GLN A 465 -11.82 -14.34 36.74
CA GLN A 465 -13.21 -14.12 36.34
C GLN A 465 -14.19 -14.54 37.45
N LEU A 466 -15.42 -14.03 37.39
CA LEU A 466 -16.46 -14.37 38.36
C LEU A 466 -16.72 -15.88 38.46
N SER A 467 -16.80 -16.55 37.31
CA SER A 467 -16.99 -18.00 37.21
C SER A 467 -15.88 -18.79 37.92
N PHE A 468 -14.65 -18.29 37.90
CA PHE A 468 -13.51 -18.93 38.58
C PHE A 468 -13.65 -18.87 40.11
N LEU A 469 -14.10 -17.72 40.64
CA LEU A 469 -14.38 -17.57 42.07
C LEU A 469 -15.55 -18.46 42.51
N GLU A 470 -16.61 -18.55 41.70
CA GLU A 470 -17.77 -19.40 41.97
C GLU A 470 -17.37 -20.89 42.00
N GLN A 471 -16.51 -21.35 41.07
CA GLN A 471 -15.97 -22.72 41.08
C GLN A 471 -15.15 -23.05 42.33
N LYS A 472 -14.44 -22.05 42.86
CA LYS A 472 -13.66 -22.17 44.10
C LYS A 472 -14.48 -21.96 45.38
N ASN A 473 -15.81 -21.84 45.25
CA ASN A 473 -16.75 -21.62 46.35
C ASN A 473 -16.47 -20.36 47.19
N ILE A 474 -15.88 -19.32 46.58
CA ILE A 474 -15.57 -18.06 47.26
C ILE A 474 -16.85 -17.30 47.58
N HIS A 475 -16.99 -16.85 48.83
CA HIS A 475 -18.13 -16.04 49.23
C HIS A 475 -18.00 -14.60 48.72
N ILE A 476 -18.94 -14.17 47.88
CA ILE A 476 -19.03 -12.81 47.36
C ILE A 476 -20.16 -12.08 48.09
N SER A 477 -19.82 -11.01 48.82
CA SER A 477 -20.84 -10.21 49.52
C SER A 477 -21.88 -9.63 48.55
N PRO A 478 -23.19 -9.69 48.85
CA PRO A 478 -24.24 -9.09 48.03
C PRO A 478 -24.03 -7.60 47.77
N ASN A 479 -23.49 -6.87 48.75
CA ASN A 479 -23.18 -5.43 48.64
C ASN A 479 -22.07 -5.18 47.63
N LEU A 480 -21.04 -6.04 47.61
CA LEU A 480 -19.93 -5.96 46.65
C LEU A 480 -20.43 -6.28 45.23
N ARG A 481 -21.24 -7.34 45.08
CA ARG A 481 -21.81 -7.73 43.77
C ARG A 481 -22.67 -6.62 43.19
N THR A 482 -23.52 -6.02 44.01
CA THR A 482 -24.42 -4.94 43.60
C THR A 482 -23.63 -3.66 43.27
N SER A 483 -22.71 -3.24 44.14
CA SER A 483 -21.88 -2.04 43.93
C SER A 483 -21.00 -2.14 42.68
N ALA A 484 -20.47 -3.34 42.41
CA ALA A 484 -19.73 -3.64 41.19
C ALA A 484 -20.60 -3.52 39.93
N LEU A 485 -21.85 -3.97 39.97
CA LEU A 485 -22.75 -3.94 38.82
C LEU A 485 -23.31 -2.53 38.55
N THR A 486 -23.59 -1.74 39.60
CA THR A 486 -24.14 -0.39 39.45
C THR A 486 -23.13 0.59 38.84
N LYS A 487 -21.83 0.47 39.17
CA LYS A 487 -20.77 1.32 38.59
C LYS A 487 -20.41 0.96 37.13
N VAL A 488 -20.80 -0.23 36.68
CA VAL A 488 -20.49 -0.77 35.34
C VAL A 488 -21.60 -0.52 34.32
N GLN A 489 -22.79 -0.07 34.73
CA GLN A 489 -23.93 0.19 33.82
C GLN A 489 -23.63 1.20 32.69
N THR A 490 -22.56 1.97 32.76
CA THR A 490 -22.12 2.92 31.72
C THR A 490 -21.06 2.38 30.76
N THR A 491 -20.41 1.25 31.05
CA THR A 491 -19.33 0.68 30.23
C THR A 491 -19.30 -0.83 30.41
N ALA A 492 -19.46 -1.61 29.33
CA ALA A 492 -19.29 -3.07 29.32
C ALA A 492 -17.82 -3.49 29.54
N ALA A 493 -17.23 -3.06 30.65
CA ALA A 493 -15.84 -3.19 31.00
C ALA A 493 -15.57 -4.58 31.60
N PRO A 494 -14.60 -5.34 31.10
CA PRO A 494 -14.18 -6.59 31.72
C PRO A 494 -13.66 -6.32 33.13
N GLY A 495 -14.23 -7.03 34.11
CA GLY A 495 -13.86 -6.92 35.52
C GLY A 495 -13.17 -8.18 36.04
N VAL A 496 -12.09 -8.01 36.78
CA VAL A 496 -11.32 -9.10 37.42
C VAL A 496 -11.53 -9.05 38.92
N TRP A 497 -11.82 -10.19 39.54
CA TRP A 497 -12.15 -10.30 40.95
C TRP A 497 -10.96 -10.80 41.75
N LEU A 498 -10.76 -10.23 42.93
CA LEU A 498 -9.74 -10.60 43.90
C LEU A 498 -10.41 -11.29 45.10
N ALA A 499 -9.85 -12.40 45.53
CA ALA A 499 -10.25 -13.11 46.74
C ALA A 499 -9.03 -13.49 47.59
N GLN A 500 -9.25 -13.60 48.90
CA GLN A 500 -8.28 -14.12 49.86
C GLN A 500 -8.97 -15.11 50.80
N GLY A 501 -8.41 -16.30 50.95
CA GLY A 501 -9.07 -17.41 51.63
C GLY A 501 -10.42 -17.70 50.98
N ASN A 502 -11.51 -17.65 51.76
CA ASN A 502 -12.86 -17.94 51.27
C ASN A 502 -13.71 -16.68 51.01
N GLN A 503 -13.11 -15.49 50.96
CA GLN A 503 -13.83 -14.21 50.82
C GLN A 503 -13.32 -13.40 49.64
N CYS A 504 -14.26 -12.85 48.86
CA CYS A 504 -13.95 -11.90 47.81
C CYS A 504 -13.68 -10.51 48.40
N LEU A 505 -12.50 -9.95 48.09
CA LEU A 505 -12.02 -8.70 48.65
C LEU A 505 -12.34 -7.50 47.76
N ALA A 506 -12.25 -7.67 46.43
CA ALA A 506 -12.41 -6.56 45.50
C ALA A 506 -12.71 -7.01 44.07
N ARG A 507 -13.15 -6.06 43.25
CA ARG A 507 -13.22 -6.13 41.80
C ARG A 507 -12.43 -4.98 41.18
N PHE A 508 -11.63 -5.31 40.17
CA PHE A 508 -10.85 -4.40 39.36
C PHE A 508 -11.52 -4.25 37.99
N ASP A 509 -12.04 -3.06 37.71
CA ASP A 509 -12.68 -2.75 36.44
C ASP A 509 -11.68 -2.08 35.49
N MET A 510 -11.62 -2.59 34.26
CA MET A 510 -10.66 -2.13 33.26
C MET A 510 -11.37 -1.62 32.02
N ALA A 511 -10.87 -0.52 31.47
CA ALA A 511 -11.31 0.02 30.19
C ALA A 511 -10.11 0.45 29.35
N ASP A 512 -10.27 0.45 28.05
CA ASP A 512 -9.31 1.05 27.13
C ASP A 512 -9.59 2.56 27.03
N PRO A 513 -8.73 3.43 27.56
CA PRO A 513 -8.99 4.86 27.61
C PRO A 513 -9.00 5.47 26.20
N ILE A 514 -9.88 6.45 25.99
CA ILE A 514 -9.90 7.26 24.77
C ILE A 514 -8.62 8.09 24.70
N ARG A 515 -7.97 8.14 23.52
CA ARG A 515 -6.76 8.96 23.33
C ARG A 515 -7.06 10.43 23.62
N SER A 516 -6.09 11.14 24.20
CA SER A 516 -6.22 12.57 24.50
C SER A 516 -6.52 13.42 23.26
N THR A 517 -6.08 12.99 22.08
CA THR A 517 -6.27 13.68 20.79
C THR A 517 -7.62 13.40 20.13
N THR A 518 -8.27 12.27 20.45
CA THR A 518 -9.49 11.81 19.79
C THR A 518 -10.63 12.83 19.84
N PRO A 519 -10.98 13.45 20.99
CA PRO A 519 -12.09 14.41 21.03
C PRO A 519 -11.89 15.63 20.11
N ALA A 520 -10.65 16.13 20.03
CA ALA A 520 -10.30 17.25 19.15
C ALA A 520 -10.30 16.85 17.67
N ALA A 521 -9.83 15.65 17.35
CA ALA A 521 -9.86 15.11 15.99
C ALA A 521 -11.29 14.93 15.47
N ILE A 522 -12.17 14.32 16.27
CA ILE A 522 -13.60 14.14 15.95
C ILE A 522 -14.30 15.47 15.71
N ARG A 523 -14.06 16.49 16.56
CA ARG A 523 -14.63 17.83 16.37
C ARG A 523 -14.14 18.47 15.06
N SER A 524 -12.84 18.40 14.78
CA SER A 524 -12.26 18.95 13.55
C SER A 524 -12.85 18.31 12.30
N LEU A 525 -13.02 16.98 12.30
CA LEU A 525 -13.61 16.24 11.18
C LEU A 525 -15.10 16.57 10.99
N LYS A 526 -15.88 16.66 12.07
CA LYS A 526 -17.29 17.09 12.00
C LYS A 526 -17.42 18.53 11.47
N ASN A 527 -16.52 19.43 11.85
CA ASN A 527 -16.49 20.80 11.32
C ASN A 527 -16.17 20.85 9.81
N LEU A 528 -15.50 19.83 9.27
CA LEU A 528 -15.27 19.67 7.83
C LEU A 528 -16.47 19.03 7.11
N GLY A 529 -17.57 18.74 7.81
CA GLY A 529 -18.77 18.11 7.25
C GLY A 529 -18.62 16.61 7.01
N ILE A 530 -17.72 15.95 7.74
CA ILE A 530 -17.54 14.49 7.69
C ILE A 530 -18.38 13.85 8.80
N ASP A 531 -19.27 12.93 8.42
CA ASP A 531 -19.99 12.05 9.33
C ASP A 531 -19.04 10.97 9.85
N ILE A 532 -19.12 10.65 11.15
CA ILE A 532 -18.24 9.69 11.82
C ILE A 532 -19.07 8.67 12.59
#